data_AF-A0AAV8WXW5-F1
#
_entry.id   AF-A0AAV8WXW5-F1
#
_cell.length_a   1.000
_cell.length_b   1.000
_cell.length_c   1.000
_cell.angle_alpha   90.00
_cell.angle_beta   90.00
_cell.angle_gamma   90.00
#
_symmetry.space_group_name_H-M   'P 1'
#
loop_
_entity.id
_entity.type
_entity.pdbx_description
1 polymer ?
#
loop_
_entity_poly.entity_id
_entity_poly.type
_entity_poly.pdbx_seq_one_letter_code
_entity_poly.pdbx_strand_id
1 'polypeptide(L)'
;MEILIHYDAKTKKNKVLINKLHFPNGVILSDDEEFLIVAETTRNRLHRYYLKGPKKGTHDIFIDGLPGLPDNLKSDGKGGFLVPLIIAADADHPLPYQMIGPFPLLRKLVARVMGLFELMFETLNKVYPFEFAERSIHFVSILISLICSQSFFV
;
A
#
# COMPACT_ATOMS: atom_id res chain seq x y z
N MET A 1 3.25 -11.30 2.31
CA MET A 1 1.82 -11.38 1.92
C MET A 1 1.06 -10.50 2.89
N GLU A 2 0.48 -9.40 2.43
CA GLU A 2 -0.13 -8.41 3.33
C GLU A 2 -1.62 -8.68 3.50
N ILE A 3 -2.13 -8.31 4.67
CA ILE A 3 -3.42 -8.74 5.18
C ILE A 3 -4.10 -7.58 5.92
N LEU A 4 -5.43 -7.53 5.84
CA LEU A 4 -6.25 -6.71 6.74
C LEU A 4 -6.61 -7.56 7.96
N ILE A 5 -6.31 -7.06 9.16
CA ILE A 5 -6.57 -7.76 10.42
C ILE A 5 -7.61 -6.97 11.22
N HIS A 6 -8.58 -7.69 11.79
CA HIS A 6 -9.40 -7.22 12.89
C HIS A 6 -8.86 -7.78 14.20
N TYR A 7 -8.51 -6.89 15.13
CA TYR A 7 -8.14 -7.26 16.48
C TYR A 7 -9.30 -6.98 17.44
N ASP A 8 -9.72 -8.01 18.18
CA ASP A 8 -10.68 -7.87 19.26
C ASP A 8 -9.94 -7.72 20.59
N ALA A 9 -9.98 -6.51 21.16
CA ALA A 9 -9.30 -6.19 22.41
C ALA A 9 -9.86 -6.94 23.64
N LYS A 10 -11.14 -7.35 23.62
CA LYS A 10 -11.76 -8.09 24.74
C LYS A 10 -11.29 -9.53 24.74
N THR A 11 -11.30 -10.18 23.58
CA THR A 11 -10.91 -11.59 23.46
C THR A 11 -9.42 -11.79 23.20
N LYS A 12 -8.69 -10.70 22.92
CA LYS A 12 -7.27 -10.69 22.51
C LYS A 12 -7.00 -11.56 21.29
N LYS A 13 -7.96 -11.66 20.37
CA LYS A 13 -7.87 -12.49 19.16
C LYS A 13 -7.74 -11.63 17.92
N ASN A 14 -6.91 -12.12 17.00
CA ASN A 14 -6.77 -11.57 15.65
C ASN A 14 -7.60 -12.39 14.67
N LYS A 15 -8.28 -11.71 13.75
CA LYS A 15 -8.96 -12.32 12.61
C LYS A 15 -8.49 -11.67 11.32
N VAL A 16 -8.08 -12.48 10.36
CA VAL A 16 -7.80 -12.00 9.00
C VAL A 16 -9.12 -11.74 8.29
N LEU A 17 -9.31 -10.52 7.80
CA LEU A 17 -10.50 -10.08 7.06
C LEU A 17 -10.28 -10.20 5.54
N ILE A 18 -9.17 -9.65 5.05
CA ILE A 18 -8.75 -9.74 3.64
C ILE A 18 -7.30 -10.21 3.62
N ASN A 19 -6.96 -11.07 2.67
CA ASN A 19 -5.59 -11.49 2.41
C ASN A 19 -5.16 -11.12 0.99
N LYS A 20 -3.85 -11.26 0.72
CA LYS A 20 -3.26 -11.02 -0.61
C LYS A 20 -3.47 -9.59 -1.13
N LEU A 21 -3.45 -8.62 -0.23
CA LEU A 21 -3.41 -7.21 -0.60
C LEU A 21 -1.98 -6.83 -1.01
N HIS A 22 -1.86 -5.83 -1.89
CA HIS A 22 -0.60 -5.26 -2.35
C HIS A 22 -0.42 -3.81 -1.86
N PHE A 23 0.30 -3.67 -0.76
CA PHE A 23 0.58 -2.43 -0.05
C PHE A 23 -0.70 -1.72 0.45
N PRO A 24 -1.49 -2.36 1.35
CA PRO A 24 -2.65 -1.75 1.95
C PRO A 24 -2.22 -0.66 2.93
N ASN A 25 -2.39 0.60 2.55
CA ASN A 25 -1.79 1.74 3.26
C ASN A 25 -2.80 2.48 4.14
N GLY A 26 -4.04 2.59 3.67
CA GLY A 26 -5.13 3.24 4.40
C GLY A 26 -6.28 2.31 4.73
N VAL A 27 -6.90 2.50 5.90
CA VAL A 27 -8.15 1.85 6.29
C VAL A 27 -9.09 2.87 6.94
N ILE A 28 -10.37 2.82 6.62
CA ILE A 28 -11.38 3.69 7.23
C ILE A 28 -12.74 3.00 7.33
N LEU A 29 -13.52 3.30 8.36
CA LEU A 29 -14.89 2.84 8.52
C LEU A 29 -15.87 3.76 7.79
N SER A 30 -16.99 3.22 7.33
CA SER A 30 -18.16 4.05 7.02
C SER A 30 -18.71 4.69 8.29
N ASP A 31 -19.40 5.83 8.16
CA ASP A 31 -19.92 6.59 9.31
C ASP A 31 -20.88 5.76 10.20
N ASP A 32 -21.56 4.77 9.62
CA ASP A 32 -22.49 3.84 10.28
C ASP A 32 -21.85 2.48 10.65
N GLU A 33 -20.56 2.31 10.36
CA GLU A 33 -19.79 1.07 10.52
C GLU A 33 -20.45 -0.15 9.85
N GLU A 34 -21.20 0.04 8.76
CA GLU A 34 -21.71 -1.08 7.96
C GLU A 34 -20.62 -1.75 7.14
N PHE A 35 -19.61 -0.99 6.73
CA PHE A 35 -18.45 -1.48 5.99
C PHE A 35 -17.18 -0.68 6.34
N LEU A 36 -16.04 -1.17 5.88
CA LEU A 36 -14.79 -0.42 5.86
C LEU A 36 -14.22 -0.37 4.45
N ILE A 37 -13.39 0.63 4.19
CA ILE A 37 -12.62 0.77 2.95
C ILE A 37 -11.14 0.55 3.25
N VAL A 38 -10.45 -0.16 2.36
CA VAL A 38 -8.99 -0.31 2.37
C VAL A 38 -8.41 0.25 1.08
N ALA A 39 -7.40 1.12 1.19
CA ALA A 39 -6.63 1.62 0.07
C ALA A 39 -5.50 0.66 -0.28
N GLU A 40 -5.55 0.04 -1.46
CA GLU A 40 -4.48 -0.81 -2.00
C GLU A 40 -3.60 0.00 -2.96
N THR A 41 -2.50 0.51 -2.43
CA THR A 41 -1.65 1.52 -3.07
C THR A 41 -1.12 1.06 -4.42
N THR A 42 -0.48 -0.11 -4.48
CA THR A 42 0.24 -0.54 -5.70
C THR A 42 -0.65 -1.08 -6.80
N ARG A 43 -1.94 -1.26 -6.52
CA ARG A 43 -2.99 -1.64 -7.47
C ARG A 43 -3.94 -0.49 -7.78
N ASN A 44 -3.71 0.71 -7.26
CA ASN A 44 -4.49 1.91 -7.55
C ASN A 44 -6.00 1.71 -7.31
N ARG A 45 -6.38 0.98 -6.25
CA ARG A 45 -7.79 0.61 -6.02
C ARG A 45 -8.17 0.61 -4.56
N LEU A 46 -9.48 0.71 -4.32
CA LEU A 46 -10.09 0.65 -3.00
C LEU A 46 -10.91 -0.62 -2.87
N HIS A 47 -10.75 -1.33 -1.76
CA HIS A 47 -11.60 -2.45 -1.37
C HIS A 47 -12.66 -1.98 -0.40
N ARG A 48 -13.85 -2.57 -0.46
CA ARG A 48 -14.87 -2.44 0.57
C ARG A 48 -15.12 -3.79 1.22
N TYR A 49 -15.00 -3.86 2.54
CA TYR A 49 -15.31 -5.05 3.34
C TYR A 49 -16.55 -4.82 4.18
N TYR A 50 -17.52 -5.72 4.07
CA TYR A 50 -18.81 -5.59 4.76
C TYR A 50 -18.75 -6.13 6.20
N LEU A 51 -19.05 -5.27 7.16
CA LEU A 51 -19.09 -5.59 8.59
C LEU A 51 -20.48 -6.02 9.05
N LYS A 52 -21.52 -5.50 8.38
CA LYS A 52 -22.94 -5.76 8.67
C LYS A 52 -23.70 -6.19 7.41
N GLY A 53 -24.98 -6.53 7.58
CA GLY A 53 -25.88 -6.87 6.48
C GLY A 53 -25.67 -8.26 5.86
N PRO A 54 -26.36 -8.56 4.74
CA PRO A 54 -26.36 -9.89 4.11
C PRO A 54 -25.01 -10.28 3.50
N LYS A 55 -24.16 -9.29 3.19
CA LYS A 55 -22.81 -9.50 2.66
C LYS A 55 -21.73 -9.56 3.74
N LYS A 56 -22.09 -9.54 5.03
CA LYS A 56 -21.15 -9.53 6.15
C LYS A 56 -20.07 -10.59 5.98
N GLY A 57 -18.81 -10.17 6.12
CA GLY A 57 -17.65 -11.06 6.00
C GLY A 57 -17.09 -11.20 4.59
N THR A 58 -17.71 -10.56 3.60
CA THR A 58 -17.22 -10.52 2.21
C THR A 58 -16.60 -9.16 1.89
N HIS A 59 -15.91 -9.07 0.75
CA HIS A 59 -15.41 -7.81 0.21
C HIS A 59 -15.57 -7.75 -1.31
N ASP A 60 -15.63 -6.52 -1.83
CA ASP A 60 -15.59 -6.22 -3.25
C ASP A 60 -14.63 -5.06 -3.55
N ILE A 61 -14.34 -4.84 -4.83
CA ILE A 61 -13.63 -3.63 -5.28
C ILE A 61 -14.65 -2.49 -5.28
N PHE A 62 -14.37 -1.46 -4.48
CA PHE A 62 -15.21 -0.27 -4.37
C PHE A 62 -14.96 0.69 -5.53
N ILE A 63 -13.69 0.98 -5.79
CA ILE A 63 -13.21 1.80 -6.91
C ILE A 63 -11.94 1.14 -7.45
N ASP A 64 -11.87 0.97 -8.76
CA ASP A 64 -10.67 0.46 -9.45
C ASP A 64 -10.07 1.56 -10.34
N GLY A 65 -8.78 1.44 -10.64
CA GLY A 65 -8.10 2.32 -11.61
C GLY A 65 -8.06 3.80 -11.19
N LEU A 66 -7.78 4.09 -9.92
CA LEU A 66 -7.57 5.46 -9.46
C LEU A 66 -6.42 6.13 -10.23
N PRO A 67 -6.52 7.45 -10.52
CA PRO A 67 -5.52 8.22 -11.26
C PRO A 67 -4.27 8.55 -10.40
N GLY A 68 -3.83 7.59 -9.59
CA GLY A 68 -2.71 7.71 -8.69
C GLY A 68 -2.71 6.64 -7.62
N LEU A 69 -1.69 6.72 -6.77
CA LEU A 69 -1.49 5.78 -5.66
C LEU A 69 -2.25 6.25 -4.42
N PRO A 70 -3.30 5.53 -3.98
CA PRO A 70 -4.06 5.93 -2.80
C PRO A 70 -3.27 5.71 -1.51
N ASP A 71 -3.48 6.60 -0.54
CA ASP A 71 -2.93 6.52 0.81
C ASP A 71 -4.07 6.72 1.85
N ASN A 72 -3.72 6.90 3.12
CA ASN A 72 -4.55 7.14 4.28
C ASN A 72 -5.81 7.95 4.00
N LEU A 73 -6.92 7.22 3.88
CA LEU A 73 -8.26 7.71 3.61
C LEU A 73 -8.78 8.55 4.80
N LYS A 74 -9.60 9.56 4.51
CA LYS A 74 -10.32 10.35 5.53
C LYS A 74 -11.81 10.43 5.21
N SER A 75 -12.65 10.52 6.24
CA SER A 75 -14.08 10.82 6.04
C SER A 75 -14.24 12.29 5.66
N ASP A 76 -15.18 12.59 4.76
CA ASP A 76 -15.58 13.96 4.45
C ASP A 76 -16.62 14.52 5.45
N GLY A 77 -17.07 13.68 6.40
CA GLY A 77 -18.09 14.02 7.40
C GLY A 77 -19.53 14.07 6.86
N LYS A 78 -19.76 13.64 5.62
CA LYS A 78 -21.05 13.66 4.91
C LYS A 78 -21.37 12.32 4.24
N GLY A 79 -20.76 11.23 4.70
CA GLY A 79 -20.90 9.89 4.13
C GLY A 79 -19.97 9.57 2.96
N GLY A 80 -19.08 10.48 2.59
CA GLY A 80 -18.06 10.28 1.56
C GLY A 80 -16.65 10.14 2.13
N PHE A 81 -15.69 9.92 1.23
CA PHE A 81 -14.30 9.68 1.57
C PHE A 81 -13.37 10.57 0.74
N LEU A 82 -12.42 11.19 1.42
CA LEU A 82 -11.29 11.88 0.81
C LEU A 82 -10.14 10.88 0.63
N VAL A 83 -9.74 10.71 -0.63
CA VAL A 83 -8.69 9.77 -1.04
C VAL A 83 -7.45 10.56 -1.47
N PRO A 84 -6.42 10.71 -0.62
CA PRO A 84 -5.19 11.34 -1.05
C PRO A 84 -4.45 10.43 -2.03
N LEU A 85 -3.93 11.03 -3.10
CA LEU A 85 -3.09 10.37 -4.08
C LEU A 85 -1.65 10.89 -3.91
N ILE A 86 -0.74 10.03 -3.46
CA ILE A 86 0.65 10.44 -3.18
C ILE A 86 1.44 10.71 -4.47
N ILE A 87 1.09 10.01 -5.54
CA ILE A 87 1.70 10.13 -6.86
C ILE A 87 0.57 9.98 -7.87
N ALA A 88 0.42 10.97 -8.76
CA ALA A 88 -0.50 10.87 -9.89
C ALA A 88 0.03 9.86 -10.91
N ALA A 89 -0.84 9.00 -11.40
CA ALA A 89 -0.52 7.98 -12.37
C ALA A 89 -1.78 7.65 -13.16
N ASP A 90 -1.68 7.69 -14.48
CA ASP A 90 -2.77 7.31 -15.37
C ASP A 90 -2.27 6.35 -16.44
N ALA A 91 -3.17 5.94 -17.35
CA ALA A 91 -2.82 5.01 -18.42
C ALA A 91 -1.78 5.60 -19.40
N ASP A 92 -1.72 6.92 -19.54
CA ASP A 92 -0.82 7.63 -20.45
C ASP A 92 0.54 7.92 -19.78
N HIS A 93 0.56 8.00 -18.45
CA HIS A 93 1.73 8.27 -17.61
C HIS A 93 1.86 7.21 -16.51
N PRO A 94 2.15 5.94 -16.87
CA PRO A 94 2.30 4.87 -15.90
C PRO A 94 3.56 5.08 -15.07
N LEU A 95 3.52 4.65 -13.81
CA LEU A 95 4.70 4.74 -12.95
C LEU A 95 5.72 3.66 -13.34
N PRO A 96 7.04 3.96 -13.31
CA PRO A 96 8.07 3.01 -13.70
C PRO A 96 7.98 1.65 -12.97
N TYR A 97 7.56 1.66 -11.71
CA TYR A 97 7.39 0.41 -10.95
C TYR A 97 6.21 -0.44 -11.46
N GLN A 98 5.16 0.16 -12.02
CA GLN A 98 4.04 -0.56 -12.63
C GLN A 98 4.47 -1.20 -13.96
N MET A 99 5.31 -0.52 -14.73
CA MET A 99 5.84 -1.04 -16.01
C MET A 99 6.70 -2.30 -15.82
N ILE A 100 7.49 -2.36 -14.75
CA ILE A 100 8.30 -3.56 -14.43
C ILE A 100 7.49 -4.65 -13.72
N GLY A 101 6.26 -4.36 -13.28
CA GLY A 101 5.34 -5.27 -12.58
C GLY A 101 5.23 -6.67 -13.20
N PRO A 102 4.98 -6.79 -14.51
CA PRO A 102 4.84 -8.09 -15.18
C PRO A 102 6.11 -8.95 -15.19
N PHE A 103 7.30 -8.39 -14.93
CA PHE A 103 8.59 -9.08 -15.10
C PHE A 103 9.23 -9.42 -13.74
N PRO A 104 9.01 -10.63 -13.18
CA PRO A 104 9.46 -10.98 -11.82
C PRO A 104 10.98 -10.98 -11.65
N LEU A 105 11.75 -11.41 -12.66
CA LEU A 105 13.22 -11.40 -12.60
C LEU A 105 13.77 -9.97 -12.61
N LEU A 106 13.19 -9.11 -13.45
CA LEU A 106 13.60 -7.70 -13.54
C LEU A 106 13.32 -6.98 -12.23
N ARG A 107 12.15 -7.20 -11.60
CA ARG A 107 11.86 -6.64 -10.27
C ARG A 107 12.84 -7.10 -9.20
N LYS A 108 13.18 -8.39 -9.16
CA LYS A 108 14.20 -8.92 -8.24
C LYS A 108 15.55 -8.27 -8.48
N LEU A 109 15.95 -8.07 -9.73
CA LEU A 109 17.20 -7.38 -10.09
C LEU A 109 17.18 -5.93 -9.60
N VAL A 110 16.14 -5.16 -9.97
CA VAL A 110 16.01 -3.75 -9.60
C VAL A 110 15.99 -3.59 -8.08
N ALA A 111 15.19 -4.38 -7.35
CA ALA A 111 15.12 -4.33 -5.89
C ALA A 111 16.48 -4.63 -5.23
N ARG A 112 17.25 -5.59 -5.76
CA ARG A 112 18.59 -5.91 -5.23
C ARG A 112 19.60 -4.81 -5.49
N VAL A 113 19.62 -4.27 -6.71
CA VAL A 113 20.51 -3.15 -7.08
C VAL A 113 20.20 -1.95 -6.18
N MET A 114 18.93 -1.63 -5.99
CA MET A 114 18.50 -0.57 -5.09
C MET A 114 18.87 -0.83 -3.63
N GLY A 115 18.72 -2.06 -3.13
CA GLY A 115 19.14 -2.40 -1.78
C GLY A 115 20.65 -2.25 -1.56
N LEU A 116 21.47 -2.48 -2.59
CA LEU A 116 22.91 -2.18 -2.53
C LEU A 116 23.16 -0.67 -2.41
N PHE A 117 22.42 0.16 -3.15
CA PHE A 117 22.49 1.62 -3.00
C PHE A 117 22.06 2.08 -1.60
N GLU A 118 20.97 1.55 -1.06
CA GLU A 118 20.51 1.83 0.30
C GLU A 118 21.61 1.50 1.33
N LEU A 119 22.21 0.31 1.23
CA LEU A 119 23.30 -0.12 2.11
C LEU A 119 24.52 0.80 2.03
N MET A 120 24.86 1.29 0.84
CA MET A 120 25.94 2.27 0.67
C MET A 120 25.64 3.56 1.44
N PHE A 121 24.43 4.10 1.32
CA PHE A 121 24.04 5.32 2.05
C PHE A 121 23.92 5.08 3.55
N GLU A 122 23.40 3.95 4.01
CA GLU A 122 23.37 3.60 5.43
C GLU A 122 24.78 3.53 6.02
N THR A 123 25.71 2.92 5.29
CA THR A 123 27.12 2.83 5.72
C THR A 123 27.76 4.21 5.79
N LEU A 124 27.50 5.06 4.79
CA LEU A 124 27.99 6.43 4.78
C LEU A 124 27.40 7.24 5.94
N ASN A 125 26.08 7.13 6.19
CA ASN A 125 25.38 7.84 7.25
C ASN A 125 25.86 7.42 8.66
N LYS A 126 26.30 6.16 8.82
CA LYS A 126 26.92 5.67 10.07
C LYS A 126 28.28 6.32 10.35
N VAL A 127 29.07 6.62 9.32
CA VAL A 127 30.40 7.23 9.46
C VAL A 127 30.29 8.74 9.58
N TYR A 128 29.42 9.34 8.78
CA TYR A 128 29.17 10.77 8.76
C TYR A 128 27.67 10.99 8.59
N PRO A 129 26.91 11.28 9.66
CA PRO A 129 25.47 11.49 9.56
C PRO A 129 25.15 12.85 8.95
N PHE A 130 24.36 12.87 7.88
CA PHE A 130 23.87 14.10 7.26
C PHE A 130 22.51 13.89 6.59
N GLU A 131 21.71 14.96 6.56
CA GLU A 131 20.30 14.92 6.17
C GLU A 131 20.05 14.35 4.76
N PHE A 132 20.96 14.61 3.81
CA PHE A 132 20.83 14.07 2.45
C PHE A 132 20.94 12.53 2.40
N ALA A 133 21.82 11.93 3.20
CA ALA A 133 21.93 10.47 3.26
C ALA A 133 20.64 9.86 3.83
N GLU A 134 20.09 10.42 4.90
CA GLU A 134 18.81 9.99 5.48
C GLU A 134 17.66 10.09 4.48
N ARG A 135 17.51 11.23 3.81
CA ARG A 135 16.50 11.42 2.75
C ARG A 135 16.67 10.42 1.61
N SER A 136 17.91 10.12 1.22
CA SER A 136 18.22 9.17 0.15
C SER A 136 17.85 7.74 0.56
N ILE A 137 18.19 7.33 1.79
CA ILE A 137 17.80 6.04 2.36
C ILE A 137 16.27 5.92 2.31
N HIS A 138 15.55 6.86 2.92
CA HIS A 138 14.08 6.83 2.95
C HIS A 138 13.45 6.74 1.55
N PHE A 139 13.94 7.53 0.60
CA PHE A 139 13.45 7.49 -0.77
C PHE A 139 13.65 6.12 -1.43
N VAL A 140 14.85 5.55 -1.28
CA VAL A 140 15.20 4.23 -1.82
C VAL A 140 14.36 3.14 -1.14
N SER A 141 14.18 3.18 0.19
CA SER A 141 13.37 2.21 0.94
C SER A 141 11.91 2.21 0.47
N ILE A 142 11.32 3.38 0.19
CA ILE A 142 9.95 3.51 -0.32
C ILE A 142 9.83 2.83 -1.68
N LEU A 143 10.75 3.12 -2.60
CA LEU A 143 10.69 2.57 -3.95
C LEU A 143 10.95 1.05 -3.95
N ILE A 144 11.83 0.53 -3.09
CA ILE A 144 11.98 -0.92 -2.88
C ILE A 144 10.69 -1.55 -2.38
N SER A 145 10.02 -0.91 -1.41
CA SER A 145 8.75 -1.41 -0.84
C SER A 145 7.65 -1.51 -1.91
N LEU A 146 7.54 -0.52 -2.80
CA LEU A 146 6.60 -0.53 -3.92
C LEU A 146 6.89 -1.67 -4.92
N ILE A 147 8.15 -1.95 -5.20
CA ILE A 147 8.55 -3.05 -6.11
C ILE A 147 8.31 -4.41 -5.46
N CYS A 148 8.64 -4.54 -4.18
CA CYS A 148 8.51 -5.79 -3.43
C CYS A 148 7.06 -6.17 -3.13
N SER A 149 6.16 -5.21 -2.90
CA SER A 149 4.73 -5.50 -2.65
C SER A 149 4.04 -6.17 -3.84
N GLN A 150 4.54 -5.96 -5.07
CA GLN A 150 4.09 -6.69 -6.25
C GLN A 150 4.74 -8.09 -6.38
N SER A 151 5.83 -8.37 -5.66
CA SER A 151 6.76 -9.49 -5.89
C SER A 151 6.47 -10.77 -5.11
N PHE A 152 5.51 -10.74 -4.20
CA PHE A 152 5.15 -11.90 -3.37
C PHE A 152 4.19 -12.91 -4.04
N PHE A 153 3.94 -12.77 -5.34
CA PHE A 153 3.11 -13.71 -6.12
C PHE A 153 3.78 -14.08 -7.45
N VAL A 154 4.87 -14.83 -7.37
CA VAL A 154 5.23 -15.92 -8.30
C VAL A 154 5.87 -17.02 -7.46
#